data_AF-A0A1J9SJU7-F1
#
_entry.id   AF-A0A1J9SJU7-F1
#
_cell.length_a   1.000
_cell.length_b   1.000
_cell.length_c   1.000
_cell.angle_alpha   90.00
_cell.angle_beta   90.00
_cell.angle_gamma   90.00
#
_symmetry.space_group_name_H-M   'P 1'
#
loop_
_entity.id
_entity.type
_entity.pdbx_description
1 polymer ?
#
loop_
_entity_poly.entity_id
_entity_poly.type
_entity_poly.pdbx_seq_one_letter_code
_entity_poly.pdbx_strand_id
1 'polypeptide(L)'
;MRYALSEATTLSWWKRALDGTTLSELHNYWAFGASLSNSVFAGRKFNLIALASILTSVVVVDGPLIQRSSSVTTTQASRNTTLSVQLEPGPLPIGFSGFTSTHATTINFYTNRFSQIVKDYTARSDIRLNYSGCMGVCDTTVEAPGFDVNCIRGSRPYNYSPYDEDGSGALKQDALAAKHYAGSTDVYFAGYYRGAMNVSAEYKTDSKNCTGDFTTVNCTLQTATVKYPITLRNGLVSLSPAGKNDTTQMQYLDAEFPGLGQWPSTIGGIADAAARIFNSNITIQDMGPGYAVSSTGRMANTYGNLQLSGVTSYVQCDNLSWSDPTPDVISALRELIFRSAIAASNASTVQATDAVDSYQRTVYVSHYRYLAAALCFIVANALAVLPLFIGWWALGRSATMSPLELAKAFQSPLTSDSTHNDIDGLLGSVGAMEVRYGKIPQKNGDCVETVAENERGALGHEMRILTNTADGDRPRLGIGRLRETEKPVGGVVYR
;
A
#
# COMPACT_ATOMS: atom_id res chain seq x y z
N MET A 1 4.67 -39.35 6.73
CA MET A 1 4.48 -40.18 5.51
C MET A 1 5.63 -41.15 5.25
N ARG A 2 6.90 -40.72 5.16
CA ARG A 2 8.03 -41.66 4.90
C ARG A 2 8.15 -42.81 5.92
N TYR A 3 7.94 -42.51 7.20
CA TYR A 3 7.89 -43.54 8.26
C TYR A 3 6.74 -44.55 8.05
N ALA A 4 5.55 -44.06 7.70
CA ALA A 4 4.42 -44.93 7.42
C ALA A 4 4.67 -45.82 6.19
N LEU A 5 5.39 -45.32 5.18
CA LEU A 5 5.82 -46.13 4.05
C LEU A 5 6.82 -47.21 4.47
N SER A 6 7.82 -46.90 5.30
CA SER A 6 8.80 -47.90 5.72
C SER A 6 8.13 -49.04 6.49
N GLU A 7 7.24 -48.73 7.43
CA GLU A 7 6.46 -49.74 8.15
C GLU A 7 5.50 -50.52 7.23
N ALA A 8 4.88 -49.84 6.26
CA ALA A 8 4.05 -50.52 5.27
C ALA A 8 4.86 -51.48 4.38
N THR A 9 6.10 -51.13 4.04
CA THR A 9 6.99 -51.95 3.21
C THR A 9 7.48 -53.19 3.97
N THR A 10 7.79 -53.08 5.26
CA THR A 10 8.19 -54.22 6.10
C THR A 10 7.05 -55.24 6.21
N LEU A 11 5.84 -54.77 6.52
CA LEU A 11 4.65 -55.62 6.65
C LEU A 11 4.29 -56.33 5.33
N SER A 12 4.28 -55.59 4.22
CA SER A 12 3.93 -56.15 2.91
C SER A 12 4.98 -57.14 2.39
N TRP A 13 6.25 -56.95 2.73
CA TRP A 13 7.32 -57.91 2.42
C TRP A 13 7.16 -59.22 3.19
N TRP A 14 6.93 -59.16 4.51
CA TRP A 14 6.77 -60.36 5.34
C TRP A 14 5.50 -61.13 4.98
N LYS A 15 4.41 -60.44 4.66
CA LYS A 15 3.21 -61.07 4.13
C LYS A 15 3.51 -61.87 2.86
N ARG A 16 4.25 -61.29 1.91
CA ARG A 16 4.67 -61.99 0.68
C ARG A 16 5.65 -63.13 0.92
N ALA A 17 6.48 -63.03 1.97
CA ALA A 17 7.35 -64.14 2.37
C ALA A 17 6.53 -65.33 2.91
N LEU A 18 5.47 -65.07 3.68
CA LEU A 18 4.57 -66.10 4.22
C LEU A 18 3.69 -66.75 3.13
N ASP A 19 3.20 -65.97 2.17
CA ASP A 19 2.37 -66.49 1.06
C ASP A 19 3.17 -67.32 0.03
N GLY A 20 4.50 -67.31 0.11
CA GLY A 20 5.41 -68.01 -0.83
C GLY A 20 5.62 -67.23 -2.13
N THR A 21 6.82 -66.69 -2.34
CA THR A 21 7.18 -65.88 -3.53
C THR A 21 8.63 -66.12 -3.96
N THR A 22 9.01 -65.56 -5.12
CA THR A 22 10.41 -65.64 -5.59
C THR A 22 11.30 -64.63 -4.87
N LEU A 23 12.57 -64.97 -4.67
CA LEU A 23 13.56 -64.06 -4.07
C LEU A 23 13.72 -62.76 -4.87
N SER A 24 13.57 -62.81 -6.19
CA SER A 24 13.60 -61.64 -7.07
C SER A 24 12.45 -60.68 -6.75
N GLU A 25 11.22 -61.17 -6.55
CA GLU A 25 10.08 -60.32 -6.18
C GLU A 25 10.24 -59.74 -4.77
N LEU A 26 10.73 -60.56 -3.84
CA LEU A 26 10.99 -60.15 -2.47
C LEU A 26 12.06 -59.04 -2.40
N HIS A 27 13.10 -59.14 -3.25
CA HIS A 27 14.09 -58.10 -3.45
C HIS A 27 13.49 -56.83 -4.05
N ASN A 28 12.62 -56.93 -5.06
CA ASN A 28 11.98 -55.75 -5.65
C ASN A 28 11.09 -55.01 -4.63
N TYR A 29 10.35 -55.75 -3.79
CA TYR A 29 9.53 -55.17 -2.72
C TYR A 29 10.36 -54.35 -1.73
N TRP A 30 11.53 -54.86 -1.32
CA TRP A 30 12.48 -54.13 -0.49
C TRP A 30 13.11 -52.95 -1.23
N ALA A 31 13.57 -53.15 -2.46
CA ALA A 31 14.26 -52.14 -3.27
C ALA A 31 13.39 -50.92 -3.57
N PHE A 32 12.08 -51.13 -3.79
CA PHE A 32 11.11 -50.05 -4.03
C PHE A 32 10.70 -49.30 -2.75
N GLY A 33 10.73 -49.95 -1.60
CA GLY A 33 10.50 -49.29 -0.30
C GLY A 33 11.71 -48.45 0.15
N ALA A 34 12.92 -48.92 -0.14
CA ALA A 34 14.16 -48.30 0.30
C ALA A 34 14.65 -47.15 -0.60
N SER A 35 14.35 -47.17 -1.91
CA SER A 35 14.90 -46.20 -2.87
C SER A 35 13.87 -45.73 -3.88
N LEU A 36 13.69 -44.41 -3.95
CA LEU A 36 12.83 -43.75 -4.93
C LEU A 36 13.28 -44.03 -6.37
N SER A 37 14.60 -44.05 -6.61
CA SER A 37 15.15 -44.28 -7.96
C SER A 37 14.76 -45.64 -8.52
N ASN A 38 14.81 -46.68 -7.70
CA ASN A 38 14.42 -48.04 -8.09
C ASN A 38 12.92 -48.11 -8.42
N SER A 39 12.08 -47.38 -7.70
CA SER A 39 10.63 -47.33 -7.94
C SER A 39 10.27 -46.59 -9.22
N VAL A 40 10.99 -45.51 -9.55
CA VAL A 40 10.78 -44.76 -10.80
C VAL A 40 11.25 -45.56 -12.02
N PHE A 41 12.36 -46.30 -11.90
CA PHE A 41 12.91 -47.11 -12.99
C PHE A 41 12.44 -48.58 -12.99
N ALA A 42 11.37 -48.92 -12.26
CA ALA A 42 10.86 -50.29 -12.10
C ALA A 42 10.36 -50.94 -13.40
N GLY A 43 10.00 -50.15 -14.42
CA GLY A 43 9.56 -50.64 -15.73
C GLY A 43 8.37 -51.61 -15.64
N ARG A 44 8.52 -52.82 -16.20
CA ARG A 44 7.48 -53.87 -16.18
C ARG A 44 7.25 -54.51 -14.80
N LYS A 45 8.07 -54.22 -13.79
CA LYS A 45 7.97 -54.79 -12.43
C LYS A 45 7.30 -53.83 -11.43
N PHE A 46 6.51 -52.88 -11.92
CA PHE A 46 5.82 -51.89 -11.10
C PHE A 46 4.79 -52.53 -10.17
N ASN A 47 4.87 -52.25 -8.87
CA ASN A 47 3.97 -52.77 -7.86
C ASN A 47 3.35 -51.64 -7.01
N LEU A 48 2.41 -51.99 -6.12
CA LEU A 48 1.73 -51.02 -5.25
C LEU A 48 2.70 -50.25 -4.33
N ILE A 49 3.81 -50.90 -3.92
CA ILE A 49 4.87 -50.29 -3.10
C ILE A 49 5.63 -49.22 -3.90
N ALA A 50 5.94 -49.49 -5.17
CA ALA A 50 6.57 -48.53 -6.07
C ALA A 50 5.66 -47.29 -6.23
N LEU A 51 4.35 -47.47 -6.43
CA LEU A 51 3.38 -46.36 -6.46
C LEU A 51 3.37 -45.54 -5.15
N ALA A 52 3.29 -46.22 -4.00
CA ALA A 52 3.30 -45.57 -2.70
C ALA A 52 4.61 -44.82 -2.43
N SER A 53 5.76 -45.36 -2.85
CA SER A 53 7.06 -44.71 -2.72
C SER A 53 7.19 -43.45 -3.57
N ILE A 54 6.61 -43.44 -4.78
CA ILE A 54 6.59 -42.26 -5.65
C ILE A 54 5.67 -41.19 -5.05
N LEU A 55 4.44 -41.54 -4.67
CA LEU A 55 3.49 -40.58 -4.10
C LEU A 55 3.96 -39.98 -2.77
N THR A 56 4.62 -40.77 -1.92
CA THR A 56 5.20 -40.27 -0.66
C THR A 56 6.38 -39.33 -0.87
N SER A 57 7.11 -39.44 -1.99
CA SER A 57 8.15 -38.48 -2.35
C SER A 57 7.58 -37.16 -2.86
N VAL A 58 6.45 -37.19 -3.57
CA VAL A 58 5.77 -36.01 -4.12
C VAL A 58 5.11 -35.17 -3.03
N VAL A 59 4.75 -35.74 -1.88
CA VAL A 59 4.16 -35.01 -0.73
C VAL A 59 5.03 -33.87 -0.19
N VAL A 60 6.33 -33.80 -0.52
CA VAL A 60 7.16 -32.61 -0.21
C VAL A 60 6.59 -31.33 -0.82
N VAL A 61 5.81 -31.44 -1.91
CA VAL A 61 5.12 -30.31 -2.57
C VAL A 61 4.02 -29.69 -1.69
N ASP A 62 3.50 -30.42 -0.70
CA ASP A 62 2.46 -29.90 0.20
C ASP A 62 2.94 -28.71 1.03
N GLY A 63 4.23 -28.67 1.39
CA GLY A 63 4.81 -27.55 2.15
C GLY A 63 4.63 -26.21 1.42
N PRO A 64 5.17 -26.05 0.20
CA PRO A 64 4.94 -24.85 -0.61
C PRO A 64 3.47 -24.58 -0.94
N LEU A 65 2.66 -25.61 -1.21
CA LEU A 65 1.23 -25.43 -1.54
C LEU A 65 0.44 -24.86 -0.35
N ILE A 66 0.66 -25.39 0.85
CA ILE A 66 0.01 -24.89 2.07
C ILE A 66 0.49 -23.48 2.39
N GLN A 67 1.78 -23.18 2.25
CA GLN A 67 2.31 -21.82 2.41
C GLN A 67 1.68 -20.82 1.44
N ARG A 68 1.37 -21.23 0.20
CA ARG A 68 0.70 -20.39 -0.80
C ARG A 68 -0.83 -20.36 -0.68
N SER A 69 -1.41 -21.18 0.20
CA SER A 69 -2.86 -21.22 0.42
C SER A 69 -3.38 -20.03 1.21
N SER A 70 -2.52 -19.32 1.94
CA SER A 70 -2.86 -18.07 2.64
C SER A 70 -1.95 -16.94 2.18
N SER A 71 -2.53 -15.81 1.82
CA SER A 71 -1.78 -14.57 1.60
C SER A 71 -2.34 -13.45 2.48
N VAL A 72 -1.48 -12.50 2.84
CA VAL A 72 -1.89 -11.29 3.56
C VAL A 72 -2.05 -10.18 2.54
N THR A 73 -3.24 -9.59 2.47
CA THR A 73 -3.52 -8.44 1.61
C THR A 73 -4.02 -7.29 2.47
N THR A 74 -3.56 -6.07 2.16
CA THR A 74 -4.09 -4.85 2.76
C THR A 74 -5.30 -4.40 1.95
N THR A 75 -6.46 -4.32 2.58
CA THR A 75 -7.69 -3.79 1.98
C THR A 75 -8.08 -2.50 2.70
N GLN A 76 -8.56 -1.52 1.94
CA GLN A 76 -9.19 -0.34 2.52
C GLN A 76 -10.51 -0.75 3.16
N ALA A 77 -10.68 -0.41 4.43
CA ALA A 77 -11.91 -0.61 5.17
C ALA A 77 -12.39 0.74 5.70
N SER A 78 -13.69 0.98 5.62
CA SER A 78 -14.35 2.15 6.21
C SER A 78 -15.21 1.72 7.39
N ARG A 79 -15.19 2.50 8.47
CA ARG A 79 -16.05 2.29 9.64
C ARG A 79 -16.67 3.60 10.08
N ASN A 80 -17.96 3.56 10.42
CA ASN A 80 -18.62 4.66 11.10
C ASN A 80 -18.13 4.72 12.56
N THR A 81 -17.59 5.86 12.96
CA THR A 81 -17.05 6.13 14.29
C THR A 81 -17.56 7.47 14.78
N THR A 82 -17.64 7.63 16.09
CA THR A 82 -17.91 8.94 16.70
C THR A 82 -16.58 9.62 16.98
N LEU A 83 -16.42 10.82 16.45
CA LEU A 83 -15.23 11.64 16.58
C LEU A 83 -15.49 12.78 17.55
N SER A 84 -14.62 12.92 18.55
CA SER A 84 -14.62 14.07 19.45
C SER A 84 -13.60 15.09 18.96
N VAL A 85 -14.05 16.32 18.67
CA VAL A 85 -13.29 17.42 18.09
C VAL A 85 -13.30 18.61 19.05
N GLN A 86 -12.13 19.18 19.35
CA GLN A 86 -12.02 20.46 20.06
C GLN A 86 -12.17 21.61 19.08
N LEU A 87 -13.35 22.22 19.05
CA LEU A 87 -13.72 23.32 18.15
C LEU A 87 -14.88 24.10 18.76
N GLU A 88 -14.87 25.43 18.62
CA GLU A 88 -15.97 26.29 19.11
C GLU A 88 -17.18 26.20 18.16
N PRO A 89 -18.34 25.65 18.58
CA PRO A 89 -19.54 25.58 17.75
C PRO A 89 -20.38 26.87 17.81
N GLY A 90 -20.23 27.62 18.91
CA GLY A 90 -20.95 28.87 19.18
C GLY A 90 -20.29 30.10 18.54
N PRO A 91 -20.87 31.30 18.68
CA PRO A 91 -20.31 32.54 18.14
C PRO A 91 -18.90 32.81 18.68
N LEU A 92 -18.09 33.51 17.87
CA LEU A 92 -16.77 33.98 18.33
C LEU A 92 -16.93 34.92 19.55
N PRO A 93 -15.98 34.90 20.50
CA PRO A 93 -16.00 35.80 21.64
C PRO A 93 -16.02 37.28 21.23
N ILE A 94 -16.73 38.11 21.98
CA ILE A 94 -16.82 39.54 21.71
C ILE A 94 -15.42 40.16 21.68
N GLY A 95 -15.10 40.86 20.60
CA GLY A 95 -13.79 41.52 20.43
C GLY A 95 -12.65 40.61 20.00
N PHE A 96 -12.95 39.43 19.46
CA PHE A 96 -11.92 38.47 19.07
C PHE A 96 -10.96 39.00 17.99
N SER A 97 -11.44 39.76 17.00
CA SER A 97 -10.65 40.04 15.78
C SER A 97 -9.77 41.30 15.88
N GLY A 98 -10.26 42.41 16.42
CA GLY A 98 -9.50 43.64 16.47
C GLY A 98 -10.19 44.78 17.21
N PHE A 99 -9.56 45.96 17.17
CA PHE A 99 -10.07 47.16 17.80
C PHE A 99 -10.18 48.30 16.79
N THR A 100 -11.28 49.04 16.87
CA THR A 100 -11.41 50.36 16.26
C THR A 100 -10.95 51.41 17.26
N SER A 101 -10.48 52.56 16.76
CA SER A 101 -10.04 53.67 17.61
C SER A 101 -10.80 54.92 17.22
N THR A 102 -11.33 55.64 18.20
CA THR A 102 -12.08 56.89 18.00
C THR A 102 -13.31 56.68 17.10
N HIS A 103 -13.72 57.72 16.36
CA HIS A 103 -14.82 57.66 15.39
C HIS A 103 -14.44 56.95 14.09
N ALA A 104 -13.24 56.38 13.98
CA ALA A 104 -12.84 55.66 12.78
C ALA A 104 -13.66 54.38 12.62
N THR A 105 -14.26 54.21 11.45
CA THR A 105 -15.02 53.01 11.08
C THR A 105 -14.13 51.87 10.60
N THR A 106 -12.81 52.05 10.65
CA THR A 106 -11.79 51.10 10.20
C THR A 106 -11.07 50.47 11.38
N ILE A 107 -10.67 49.20 11.23
CA ILE A 107 -9.87 48.49 12.22
C ILE A 107 -8.43 48.99 12.16
N ASN A 108 -7.88 49.38 13.31
CA ASN A 108 -6.50 49.89 13.38
C ASN A 108 -5.51 48.77 13.70
N PHE A 109 -5.86 47.92 14.66
CA PHE A 109 -5.02 46.81 15.11
C PHE A 109 -5.83 45.55 15.33
N TYR A 110 -5.24 44.41 14.99
CA TYR A 110 -5.76 43.09 15.31
C TYR A 110 -5.42 42.70 16.76
N THR A 111 -6.24 41.86 17.37
CA THR A 111 -5.84 41.23 18.63
C THR A 111 -4.62 40.34 18.43
N ASN A 112 -3.87 40.07 19.49
CA ASN A 112 -2.69 39.19 19.40
C ASN A 112 -3.05 37.81 18.83
N ARG A 113 -4.17 37.22 19.25
CA ARG A 113 -4.66 35.93 18.76
C ARG A 113 -5.02 35.99 17.26
N PHE A 114 -5.78 37.00 16.85
CA PHE A 114 -6.18 37.13 15.45
C PHE A 114 -5.01 37.47 14.53
N SER A 115 -4.06 38.28 14.99
CA SER A 115 -2.84 38.59 14.23
C SER A 115 -2.01 37.35 13.90
N GLN A 116 -1.98 36.34 14.78
CA GLN A 116 -1.33 35.05 14.54
C GLN A 116 -2.07 34.26 13.45
N ILE A 117 -3.41 34.22 13.50
CA ILE A 117 -4.24 33.55 12.49
C ILE A 117 -4.01 34.14 11.09
N VAL A 118 -3.95 35.47 10.97
CA VAL A 118 -3.68 36.14 9.69
C VAL A 118 -2.27 35.81 9.18
N LYS A 119 -1.26 35.76 10.06
CA LYS A 119 0.09 35.32 9.71
C LYS A 119 0.12 33.86 9.24
N ASP A 120 -0.57 32.98 9.94
CA ASP A 120 -0.68 31.56 9.61
C ASP A 120 -1.37 31.34 8.26
N TYR A 121 -2.46 32.06 8.01
CA TYR A 121 -3.16 32.03 6.73
C TYR A 121 -2.27 32.52 5.58
N THR A 122 -1.59 33.66 5.76
CA THR A 122 -0.71 34.22 4.73
C THR A 122 0.53 33.37 4.47
N ALA A 123 1.05 32.67 5.50
CA ALA A 123 2.13 31.70 5.39
C ALA A 123 1.68 30.32 4.87
N ARG A 124 0.37 30.11 4.67
CA ARG A 124 -0.23 28.81 4.29
C ARG A 124 0.17 27.69 5.25
N SER A 125 0.19 27.97 6.56
CA SER A 125 0.50 26.96 7.57
C SER A 125 -0.63 25.96 7.74
N ASP A 126 -0.30 24.71 8.08
CA ASP A 126 -1.30 23.66 8.25
C ASP A 126 -2.31 23.99 9.37
N ILE A 127 -3.58 23.64 9.15
CA ILE A 127 -4.63 23.76 10.17
C ILE A 127 -4.54 22.55 11.10
N ARG A 128 -4.23 22.79 12.37
CA ARG A 128 -4.13 21.74 13.40
C ARG A 128 -5.37 21.72 14.28
N LEU A 129 -5.90 20.53 14.52
CA LEU A 129 -7.07 20.34 15.36
C LEU A 129 -6.87 19.12 16.27
N ASN A 130 -7.19 19.29 17.54
CA ASN A 130 -7.13 18.21 18.52
C ASN A 130 -8.40 17.37 18.42
N TYR A 131 -8.25 16.09 18.10
CA TYR A 131 -9.36 15.15 18.02
C TYR A 131 -9.02 13.79 18.64
N SER A 132 -10.06 13.03 18.97
CA SER A 132 -9.96 11.63 19.40
C SER A 132 -11.04 10.78 18.75
N GLY A 133 -10.73 9.53 18.39
CA GLY A 133 -11.69 8.57 17.83
C GLY A 133 -11.46 8.21 16.35
N CYS A 134 -10.35 8.65 15.75
CA CYS A 134 -9.97 8.36 14.37
C CYS A 134 -8.57 7.73 14.30
N MET A 135 -8.41 6.62 13.57
CA MET A 135 -7.13 5.93 13.39
C MET A 135 -6.50 6.16 12.01
N GLY A 136 -7.32 6.37 10.97
CA GLY A 136 -6.87 6.57 9.60
C GLY A 136 -7.13 7.99 9.09
N VAL A 137 -7.75 8.06 7.90
CA VAL A 137 -8.27 9.30 7.33
C VAL A 137 -9.75 9.36 7.65
N CYS A 138 -10.19 10.41 8.34
CA CYS A 138 -11.58 10.56 8.72
C CYS A 138 -12.26 11.68 7.97
N ASP A 139 -13.36 11.34 7.32
CA ASP A 139 -14.25 12.30 6.70
C ASP A 139 -15.40 12.58 7.66
N THR A 140 -15.60 13.85 8.01
CA THR A 140 -16.63 14.28 8.96
C THR A 140 -17.15 15.66 8.61
N THR A 141 -18.28 16.02 9.20
CA THR A 141 -18.84 17.37 9.13
C THR A 141 -18.91 17.95 10.54
N VAL A 142 -18.18 19.04 10.77
CA VAL A 142 -18.16 19.75 12.05
C VAL A 142 -18.95 21.05 11.98
N GLU A 143 -19.42 21.55 13.11
CA GLU A 143 -20.18 22.80 13.19
C GLU A 143 -19.29 23.87 13.81
N ALA A 144 -19.22 25.04 13.19
CA ALA A 144 -18.41 26.16 13.68
C ALA A 144 -18.95 27.50 13.16
N PRO A 145 -18.50 28.64 13.74
CA PRO A 145 -18.68 29.95 13.17
C PRO A 145 -18.32 30.00 11.69
N GLY A 146 -19.19 30.61 10.92
CA GLY A 146 -19.02 30.85 9.50
C GLY A 146 -19.91 31.98 9.03
N PHE A 147 -20.15 32.00 7.73
CA PHE A 147 -20.99 32.99 7.10
C PHE A 147 -22.05 32.31 6.23
N ASP A 148 -23.29 32.74 6.40
CA ASP A 148 -24.34 32.52 5.43
C ASP A 148 -24.13 33.47 4.26
N VAL A 149 -23.95 32.91 3.07
CA VAL A 149 -23.52 33.67 1.88
C VAL A 149 -24.70 33.79 0.93
N ASN A 150 -25.18 35.02 0.75
CA ASN A 150 -26.20 35.33 -0.25
C ASN A 150 -25.61 36.23 -1.34
N CYS A 151 -25.45 35.69 -2.55
CA CYS A 151 -24.85 36.38 -3.69
C CYS A 151 -25.88 36.72 -4.76
N ILE A 152 -25.92 37.99 -5.16
CA ILE A 152 -26.75 38.51 -6.25
C ILE A 152 -25.84 38.88 -7.40
N ARG A 153 -26.17 38.39 -8.60
CA ARG A 153 -25.48 38.74 -9.85
C ARG A 153 -26.27 39.79 -10.61
N GLY A 154 -25.56 40.83 -11.06
CA GLY A 154 -26.09 41.92 -11.88
C GLY A 154 -25.21 42.18 -13.10
N SER A 155 -25.69 43.08 -13.95
CA SER A 155 -25.02 43.50 -15.19
C SER A 155 -24.93 45.02 -15.20
N ARG A 156 -23.77 45.60 -15.53
CA ARG A 156 -23.58 47.05 -15.64
C ARG A 156 -22.91 47.41 -16.97
N PRO A 157 -23.53 48.24 -17.82
CA PRO A 157 -22.95 48.58 -19.12
C PRO A 157 -21.68 49.41 -18.99
N TYR A 158 -20.72 49.17 -19.89
CA TYR A 158 -19.49 49.93 -20.05
C TYR A 158 -19.21 50.22 -21.53
N ASN A 159 -18.61 51.38 -21.77
CA ASN A 159 -18.14 51.80 -23.08
C ASN A 159 -16.74 52.41 -22.94
N TYR A 160 -15.72 51.71 -23.44
CA TYR A 160 -14.34 52.19 -23.49
C TYR A 160 -14.00 52.87 -24.82
N SER A 161 -14.95 53.00 -25.76
CA SER A 161 -14.70 53.66 -27.04
C SER A 161 -14.31 55.13 -26.78
N PRO A 162 -13.13 55.57 -27.27
CA PRO A 162 -12.72 56.96 -27.18
C PRO A 162 -13.47 57.85 -28.19
N TYR A 163 -14.27 57.26 -29.09
CA TYR A 163 -15.03 57.95 -30.12
C TYR A 163 -16.48 58.21 -29.69
N ASP A 164 -17.03 59.34 -30.14
CA ASP A 164 -18.43 59.68 -29.93
C ASP A 164 -19.39 58.72 -30.64
N GLU A 165 -20.53 58.47 -29.99
CA GLU A 165 -21.58 57.56 -30.48
C GLU A 165 -22.36 58.14 -31.68
N ASP A 166 -22.16 59.43 -31.98
CA ASP A 166 -22.82 60.17 -33.07
C ASP A 166 -22.31 59.80 -34.49
N GLY A 167 -21.38 58.84 -34.59
CA GLY A 167 -20.82 58.39 -35.88
C GLY A 167 -19.92 59.43 -36.57
N SER A 168 -19.61 60.53 -35.89
CA SER A 168 -18.76 61.62 -36.37
C SER A 168 -17.28 61.26 -36.44
N GLY A 169 -16.87 60.17 -35.76
CA GLY A 169 -15.46 59.79 -35.60
C GLY A 169 -14.64 60.78 -34.75
N ALA A 170 -15.30 61.74 -34.10
CA ALA A 170 -14.66 62.67 -33.19
C ALA A 170 -14.23 61.95 -31.90
N LEU A 171 -13.04 62.29 -31.40
CA LEU A 171 -12.60 61.87 -30.06
C LEU A 171 -13.43 62.60 -29.02
N LYS A 172 -13.92 61.91 -28.00
CA LYS A 172 -14.58 62.55 -26.86
C LYS A 172 -13.60 63.55 -26.24
N GLN A 173 -14.08 64.74 -25.92
CA GLN A 173 -13.23 65.84 -25.42
C GLN A 173 -12.46 65.48 -24.13
N ASP A 174 -12.95 64.47 -23.39
CA ASP A 174 -12.33 63.90 -22.17
C ASP A 174 -11.80 62.45 -22.34
N ALA A 175 -11.74 61.89 -23.56
CA ALA A 175 -11.31 60.49 -23.77
C ALA A 175 -9.82 60.27 -23.54
N LEU A 176 -8.98 61.24 -23.92
CA LEU A 176 -7.54 61.15 -23.73
C LEU A 176 -7.24 61.25 -22.23
N ALA A 177 -6.63 60.21 -21.66
CA ALA A 177 -6.36 60.03 -20.23
C ALA A 177 -7.57 59.68 -19.34
N ALA A 178 -8.73 59.35 -19.89
CA ALA A 178 -9.83 58.77 -19.11
C ALA A 178 -9.41 57.44 -18.47
N LYS A 179 -9.59 57.31 -17.16
CA LYS A 179 -9.37 56.06 -16.43
C LYS A 179 -10.66 55.26 -16.40
N HIS A 180 -10.65 54.10 -17.02
CA HIS A 180 -11.74 53.14 -16.98
C HIS A 180 -11.39 51.98 -16.06
N TYR A 181 -12.36 51.50 -15.29
CA TYR A 181 -12.20 50.26 -14.53
C TYR A 181 -12.30 49.09 -15.51
N ALA A 182 -11.49 48.05 -15.35
CA ALA A 182 -11.64 46.78 -16.06
C ALA A 182 -12.05 45.66 -15.09
N GLY A 183 -11.83 45.87 -13.79
CA GLY A 183 -12.22 44.94 -12.74
C GLY A 183 -11.93 45.50 -11.34
N SER A 184 -12.80 45.23 -10.37
CA SER A 184 -12.54 45.51 -8.97
C SER A 184 -13.07 44.41 -8.06
N THR A 185 -12.36 44.19 -6.95
CA THR A 185 -12.83 43.41 -5.81
C THR A 185 -12.76 44.27 -4.58
N ASP A 186 -13.87 44.33 -3.85
CA ASP A 186 -14.01 45.12 -2.65
C ASP A 186 -14.69 44.28 -1.57
N VAL A 187 -13.96 44.05 -0.49
CA VAL A 187 -14.46 43.49 0.76
C VAL A 187 -14.55 44.63 1.75
N TYR A 188 -15.73 44.82 2.33
CA TYR A 188 -15.92 45.83 3.35
C TYR A 188 -16.95 45.37 4.39
N PHE A 189 -16.79 45.91 5.60
CA PHE A 189 -17.70 45.64 6.69
C PHE A 189 -18.97 46.49 6.49
N ALA A 190 -20.12 45.82 6.27
CA ALA A 190 -21.35 46.46 5.80
C ALA A 190 -22.13 47.18 6.90
N GLY A 191 -21.75 46.99 8.16
CA GLY A 191 -22.28 47.74 9.28
C GLY A 191 -22.01 47.06 10.60
N TYR A 192 -21.83 47.89 11.63
CA TYR A 192 -21.69 47.49 13.03
C TYR A 192 -22.93 46.78 13.61
N TYR A 193 -24.04 46.79 12.87
CA TYR A 193 -25.27 46.13 13.24
C TYR A 193 -25.33 44.73 12.60
N ARG A 194 -25.54 43.70 13.44
CA ARG A 194 -25.81 42.30 13.02
C ARG A 194 -24.64 41.53 12.38
N GLY A 195 -23.41 42.04 12.42
CA GLY A 195 -22.22 41.28 12.04
C GLY A 195 -22.15 40.90 10.55
N ALA A 196 -22.67 41.74 9.66
CA ALA A 196 -22.67 41.47 8.22
C ALA A 196 -21.48 42.13 7.51
N MET A 197 -20.94 41.45 6.51
CA MET A 197 -19.94 42.00 5.59
C MET A 197 -20.35 41.79 4.14
N ASN A 198 -19.88 42.69 3.28
CA ASN A 198 -20.18 42.64 1.86
C ASN A 198 -18.92 42.35 1.08
N VAL A 199 -19.06 41.50 0.07
CA VAL A 199 -18.04 41.23 -0.94
C VAL A 199 -18.66 41.61 -2.27
N SER A 200 -18.12 42.66 -2.90
CA SER A 200 -18.48 43.06 -4.25
C SER A 200 -17.33 42.79 -5.20
N ALA A 201 -17.65 42.22 -6.35
CA ALA A 201 -16.72 42.07 -7.46
C ALA A 201 -17.39 42.60 -8.74
N GLU A 202 -16.70 43.47 -9.47
CA GLU A 202 -17.12 43.93 -10.79
C GLU A 202 -16.07 43.52 -11.79
N TYR A 203 -16.44 42.80 -12.86
CA TYR A 203 -15.45 42.26 -13.78
C TYR A 203 -15.92 42.15 -15.22
N LYS A 204 -14.98 42.35 -16.13
CA LYS A 204 -15.19 42.20 -17.57
C LYS A 204 -14.98 40.74 -17.99
N THR A 205 -16.05 40.05 -18.37
CA THR A 205 -16.01 38.64 -18.79
C THR A 205 -15.64 38.46 -20.25
N ASP A 206 -16.25 39.23 -21.14
CA ASP A 206 -15.98 39.14 -22.58
C ASP A 206 -14.69 39.87 -22.93
N SER A 207 -13.71 39.16 -23.47
CA SER A 207 -12.48 39.80 -23.93
C SER A 207 -12.73 40.59 -25.20
N LYS A 208 -13.67 40.25 -26.09
CA LYS A 208 -13.62 40.63 -27.52
C LYS A 208 -14.16 42.01 -27.88
N ASN A 209 -14.90 42.66 -26.98
CA ASN A 209 -15.59 43.91 -27.29
C ASN A 209 -15.17 45.03 -26.33
N CYS A 210 -15.02 46.24 -26.86
CA CYS A 210 -14.72 47.45 -26.08
C CYS A 210 -15.99 48.10 -25.49
N THR A 211 -17.15 47.59 -25.89
CA THR A 211 -18.48 47.93 -25.39
C THR A 211 -19.17 46.64 -24.94
N GLY A 212 -19.77 46.65 -23.77
CA GLY A 212 -20.47 45.48 -23.26
C GLY A 212 -20.94 45.71 -21.83
N ASP A 213 -21.25 44.63 -21.13
CA ASP A 213 -21.64 44.70 -19.73
C ASP A 213 -20.60 44.06 -18.81
N PHE A 214 -20.32 44.72 -17.70
CA PHE A 214 -19.64 44.12 -16.56
C PHE A 214 -20.58 43.15 -15.86
N THR A 215 -20.01 42.05 -15.41
CA THR A 215 -20.68 41.20 -14.42
C THR A 215 -20.39 41.76 -13.03
N THR A 216 -21.43 42.16 -12.32
CA THR A 216 -21.35 42.59 -10.92
C THR A 216 -21.82 41.44 -10.04
N VAL A 217 -21.03 41.06 -9.05
CA VAL A 217 -21.39 40.04 -8.05
C VAL A 217 -21.32 40.69 -6.68
N ASN A 218 -22.48 40.83 -6.04
CA ASN A 218 -22.59 41.38 -4.69
C ASN A 218 -23.05 40.28 -3.75
N CYS A 219 -22.18 39.88 -2.84
CA CYS A 219 -22.45 38.90 -1.81
C CYS A 219 -22.56 39.56 -0.44
N THR A 220 -23.67 39.32 0.24
CA THR A 220 -23.85 39.66 1.64
C THR A 220 -23.55 38.42 2.48
N LEU A 221 -22.57 38.53 3.37
CA LEU A 221 -22.12 37.47 4.27
C LEU A 221 -22.57 37.80 5.68
N GLN A 222 -23.49 37.00 6.22
CA GLN A 222 -24.02 37.17 7.56
C GLN A 222 -23.46 36.10 8.49
N THR A 223 -23.06 36.46 9.70
CA THR A 223 -22.56 35.49 10.69
C THR A 223 -23.59 34.40 10.98
N ALA A 224 -23.14 33.16 10.94
CA ALA A 224 -23.96 31.99 11.21
C ALA A 224 -23.09 30.82 11.71
N THR A 225 -23.68 29.87 12.41
CA THR A 225 -23.09 28.54 12.55
C THR A 225 -23.30 27.80 11.24
N VAL A 226 -22.22 27.26 10.67
CA VAL A 226 -22.26 26.50 9.43
C VAL A 226 -21.56 25.16 9.60
N LYS A 227 -21.96 24.20 8.77
CA LYS A 227 -21.36 22.88 8.65
C LYS A 227 -20.13 22.94 7.76
N TYR A 228 -19.03 22.41 8.26
CA TYR A 228 -17.75 22.32 7.57
C TYR A 228 -17.44 20.86 7.24
N PRO A 229 -17.54 20.45 5.96
CA PRO A 229 -17.03 19.17 5.53
C PRO A 229 -15.49 19.22 5.60
N ILE A 230 -14.92 18.42 6.50
CA ILE A 230 -13.48 18.34 6.73
C ILE A 230 -12.98 16.93 6.53
N THR A 231 -11.74 16.82 6.02
CA THR A 231 -11.00 15.56 6.04
C THR A 231 -9.84 15.70 7.02
N LEU A 232 -9.73 14.73 7.92
CA LEU A 232 -8.77 14.71 9.01
C LEU A 232 -7.72 13.64 8.76
N ARG A 233 -6.44 14.03 8.86
CA ARG A 233 -5.31 13.12 8.72
C ARG A 233 -4.19 13.52 9.68
N ASN A 234 -3.89 12.67 10.65
CA ASN A 234 -2.79 12.89 11.62
C ASN A 234 -2.83 14.26 12.33
N GLY A 235 -4.01 14.72 12.77
CA GLY A 235 -4.16 16.04 13.40
C GLY A 235 -4.28 17.21 12.42
N LEU A 236 -4.10 16.98 11.12
CA LEU A 236 -4.23 18.00 10.08
C LEU A 236 -5.64 18.02 9.51
N VAL A 237 -6.17 19.23 9.33
CA VAL A 237 -7.50 19.48 8.76
C VAL A 237 -7.35 20.02 7.35
N SER A 238 -8.14 19.49 6.44
CA SER A 238 -8.36 20.10 5.14
C SER A 238 -9.84 20.37 4.93
N LEU A 239 -10.15 21.60 4.52
CA LEU A 239 -11.51 22.09 4.30
C LEU A 239 -11.94 21.72 2.88
N SER A 240 -13.09 21.06 2.75
CA SER A 240 -13.73 20.86 1.45
C SER A 240 -14.49 22.13 1.04
N PRO A 241 -14.72 22.36 -0.27
CA PRO A 241 -15.47 23.51 -0.76
C PRO A 241 -16.88 23.58 -0.15
N ALA A 242 -17.43 24.79 -0.03
CA ALA A 242 -18.72 25.04 0.61
C ALA A 242 -19.89 24.52 -0.23
N GLY A 243 -20.82 23.85 0.43
CA GLY A 243 -22.12 23.50 -0.12
C GLY A 243 -23.07 24.71 -0.08
N LYS A 244 -24.11 24.67 -0.93
CA LYS A 244 -25.08 25.77 -1.07
C LYS A 244 -26.03 25.92 0.14
N ASN A 245 -26.03 24.97 1.10
CA ASN A 245 -26.94 24.91 2.24
C ASN A 245 -26.22 24.45 3.53
N ASP A 246 -25.03 24.99 3.81
CA ASP A 246 -24.24 24.58 4.97
C ASP A 246 -24.71 25.24 6.28
N THR A 247 -25.58 26.25 6.21
CA THR A 247 -26.03 27.07 7.34
C THR A 247 -26.98 26.31 8.27
N THR A 248 -26.64 26.23 9.56
CA THR A 248 -27.50 25.59 10.59
C THR A 248 -28.28 26.61 11.39
N GLN A 249 -27.61 27.68 11.85
CA GLN A 249 -28.22 28.70 12.69
C GLN A 249 -27.64 30.08 12.39
N MET A 250 -28.50 31.06 12.10
CA MET A 250 -28.08 32.46 11.98
C MET A 250 -27.67 33.02 13.34
N GLN A 251 -26.54 33.72 13.37
CA GLN A 251 -26.03 34.37 14.58
C GLN A 251 -26.08 35.89 14.38
N TYR A 252 -26.82 36.57 15.25
CA TYR A 252 -26.89 38.03 15.23
C TYR A 252 -25.99 38.56 16.34
N LEU A 253 -24.86 39.17 15.94
CA LEU A 253 -23.99 39.87 16.89
C LEU A 253 -24.68 41.15 17.38
N ASP A 254 -24.48 41.45 18.67
CA ASP A 254 -24.85 42.73 19.25
C ASP A 254 -24.14 43.89 18.53
N ALA A 255 -24.78 45.05 18.51
CA ALA A 255 -24.27 46.19 17.78
C ALA A 255 -22.94 46.69 18.38
N GLU A 256 -21.87 46.67 17.57
CA GLU A 256 -20.53 47.10 17.97
C GLU A 256 -20.36 48.59 17.68
N PHE A 257 -20.65 49.50 18.61
CA PHE A 257 -20.56 50.94 18.30
C PHE A 257 -19.13 51.49 18.42
N PRO A 258 -18.57 52.14 17.37
CA PRO A 258 -17.37 52.93 17.54
C PRO A 258 -17.69 54.20 18.34
N GLY A 259 -16.85 54.52 19.32
CA GLY A 259 -16.96 55.72 20.15
C GLY A 259 -15.60 56.28 20.54
N LEU A 260 -15.58 57.26 21.44
CA LEU A 260 -14.32 57.76 22.01
C LEU A 260 -13.64 56.63 22.79
N GLY A 261 -12.41 56.26 22.39
CA GLY A 261 -11.65 55.17 22.99
C GLY A 261 -11.31 54.03 22.02
N GLN A 262 -10.96 52.87 22.57
CA GLN A 262 -10.77 51.64 21.81
C GLN A 262 -12.02 50.77 21.94
N TRP A 263 -12.59 50.38 20.80
CA TRP A 263 -13.80 49.58 20.76
C TRP A 263 -13.52 48.22 20.13
N PRO A 264 -13.81 47.10 20.84
CA PRO A 264 -13.56 45.77 20.32
C PRO A 264 -14.50 45.44 19.17
N SER A 265 -13.98 44.73 18.17
CA SER A 265 -14.76 44.17 17.07
C SER A 265 -14.49 42.69 16.87
N THR A 266 -15.56 41.93 16.67
CA THR A 266 -15.55 40.46 16.58
C THR A 266 -15.33 39.99 15.15
N ILE A 267 -15.95 40.66 14.17
CA ILE A 267 -15.87 40.31 12.73
C ILE A 267 -15.16 41.39 11.92
N GLY A 268 -15.15 42.65 12.37
CA GLY A 268 -14.57 43.76 11.63
C GLY A 268 -13.10 43.53 11.28
N GLY A 269 -12.32 42.90 12.17
CA GLY A 269 -10.92 42.55 11.91
C GLY A 269 -10.77 41.45 10.85
N ILE A 270 -11.71 40.49 10.78
CA ILE A 270 -11.74 39.47 9.72
C ILE A 270 -12.03 40.12 8.37
N ALA A 271 -13.01 41.01 8.32
CA ALA A 271 -13.35 41.77 7.12
C ALA A 271 -12.19 42.68 6.67
N ASP A 272 -11.53 43.38 7.58
CA ASP A 272 -10.36 44.22 7.26
C ASP A 272 -9.16 43.39 6.79
N ALA A 273 -8.89 42.24 7.40
CA ALA A 273 -7.83 41.34 6.94
C ALA A 273 -8.11 40.82 5.53
N ALA A 274 -9.35 40.41 5.25
CA ALA A 274 -9.77 40.01 3.91
C ALA A 274 -9.67 41.18 2.92
N ALA A 275 -10.09 42.38 3.30
CA ALA A 275 -9.97 43.57 2.47
C ALA A 275 -8.51 43.86 2.07
N ARG A 276 -7.57 43.77 3.02
CA ARG A 276 -6.14 43.99 2.74
C ARG A 276 -5.52 42.91 1.85
N ILE A 277 -6.06 41.69 1.85
CA ILE A 277 -5.56 40.59 1.03
C ILE A 277 -6.17 40.61 -0.38
N PHE A 278 -7.48 40.88 -0.47
CA PHE A 278 -8.29 40.65 -1.67
C PHE A 278 -8.73 41.92 -2.38
N ASN A 279 -8.73 43.09 -1.73
CA ASN A 279 -9.12 44.32 -2.41
C ASN A 279 -8.14 44.62 -3.53
N SER A 280 -8.69 44.80 -4.72
CA SER A 280 -7.91 45.04 -5.91
C SER A 280 -8.72 45.81 -6.91
N ASN A 281 -8.02 46.57 -7.74
CA ASN A 281 -8.63 47.30 -8.83
C ASN A 281 -7.67 47.29 -10.02
N ILE A 282 -8.19 46.97 -11.19
CA ILE A 282 -7.50 47.11 -12.46
C ILE A 282 -8.17 48.22 -13.25
N THR A 283 -7.37 49.21 -13.62
CA THR A 283 -7.79 50.35 -14.43
C THR A 283 -7.02 50.36 -15.74
N ILE A 284 -7.69 50.78 -16.80
CA ILE A 284 -7.11 51.02 -18.12
C ILE A 284 -7.21 52.51 -18.43
N GLN A 285 -6.15 53.06 -19.01
CA GLN A 285 -6.07 54.46 -19.41
C GLN A 285 -5.66 54.54 -20.87
N ASP A 286 -6.40 55.27 -21.68
CA ASP A 286 -6.06 55.47 -23.09
C ASP A 286 -4.78 56.34 -23.21
N MET A 287 -3.80 55.83 -23.96
CA MET A 287 -2.51 56.48 -24.25
C MET A 287 -2.30 56.76 -25.74
N GLY A 288 -3.33 56.57 -26.59
CA GLY A 288 -3.28 56.77 -28.04
C GLY A 288 -3.30 55.45 -28.83
N PRO A 289 -2.14 54.81 -29.13
CA PRO A 289 -2.13 53.57 -29.91
C PRO A 289 -2.58 52.33 -29.10
N GLY A 290 -2.84 52.48 -27.81
CA GLY A 290 -3.27 51.41 -26.92
C GLY A 290 -3.56 51.92 -25.51
N TYR A 291 -3.94 51.00 -24.63
CA TYR A 291 -4.28 51.29 -23.24
C TYR A 291 -3.11 50.98 -22.30
N ALA A 292 -2.80 51.90 -21.39
CA ALA A 292 -1.96 51.61 -20.24
C ALA A 292 -2.79 50.92 -19.15
N VAL A 293 -2.31 49.80 -18.64
CA VAL A 293 -2.94 49.07 -17.54
C VAL A 293 -2.27 49.45 -16.23
N SER A 294 -3.07 49.87 -15.25
CA SER A 294 -2.63 50.13 -13.88
C SER A 294 -3.44 49.24 -12.93
N SER A 295 -2.76 48.31 -12.28
CA SER A 295 -3.33 47.38 -11.31
C SER A 295 -2.93 47.73 -9.88
N THR A 296 -3.86 47.69 -8.94
CA THR A 296 -3.61 47.74 -7.49
C THR A 296 -4.15 46.47 -6.83
N GLY A 297 -3.44 45.96 -5.82
CA GLY A 297 -3.82 44.73 -5.12
C GLY A 297 -3.45 43.43 -5.85
N ARG A 298 -3.61 42.30 -5.16
CA ARG A 298 -3.15 40.99 -5.65
C ARG A 298 -4.11 40.33 -6.64
N MET A 299 -5.41 40.52 -6.47
CA MET A 299 -6.43 39.85 -7.27
C MET A 299 -6.49 40.38 -8.71
N ALA A 300 -6.23 41.69 -8.90
CA ALA A 300 -6.15 42.32 -10.22
C ALA A 300 -5.23 41.56 -11.20
N ASN A 301 -4.04 41.16 -10.74
CA ASN A 301 -3.07 40.44 -11.58
C ASN A 301 -3.29 38.92 -11.64
N THR A 302 -4.00 38.35 -10.67
CA THR A 302 -4.18 36.88 -10.58
C THR A 302 -5.35 36.40 -11.45
N TYR A 303 -6.42 37.20 -11.51
CA TYR A 303 -7.63 36.88 -12.28
C TYR A 303 -7.65 37.63 -13.62
N GLY A 304 -6.68 38.53 -13.84
CA GLY A 304 -6.43 39.27 -15.09
C GLY A 304 -5.90 38.36 -16.17
N ASN A 305 -6.64 38.25 -17.27
CA ASN A 305 -6.18 37.55 -18.46
C ASN A 305 -5.99 38.56 -19.60
N LEU A 306 -4.76 38.62 -20.10
CA LEU A 306 -4.36 39.51 -21.18
C LEU A 306 -3.89 38.67 -22.37
N GLN A 307 -4.65 38.69 -23.46
CA GLN A 307 -4.38 37.91 -24.67
C GLN A 307 -3.59 38.72 -25.69
N LEU A 308 -2.26 38.72 -25.58
CA LEU A 308 -1.39 39.42 -26.53
C LEU A 308 -0.98 38.50 -27.70
N SER A 309 -1.01 39.02 -28.93
CA SER A 309 -0.50 38.32 -30.11
C SER A 309 1.03 38.36 -30.26
N GLY A 310 1.73 39.14 -29.42
CA GLY A 310 3.19 39.26 -29.38
C GLY A 310 3.66 40.19 -28.26
N VAL A 311 4.96 40.17 -27.93
CA VAL A 311 5.55 40.96 -26.83
C VAL A 311 5.47 42.47 -27.08
N THR A 312 5.42 42.88 -28.35
CA THR A 312 5.29 44.28 -28.78
C THR A 312 3.85 44.71 -29.07
N SER A 313 2.87 43.82 -28.87
CA SER A 313 1.46 44.15 -29.09
C SER A 313 0.96 45.12 -28.03
N TYR A 314 0.19 46.12 -28.45
CA TYR A 314 -0.47 47.03 -27.54
C TYR A 314 -1.59 46.32 -26.77
N VAL A 315 -1.77 46.70 -25.51
CA VAL A 315 -2.98 46.32 -24.78
C VAL A 315 -4.15 47.06 -25.41
N GLN A 316 -5.20 46.31 -25.74
CA GLN A 316 -6.40 46.84 -26.35
C GLN A 316 -7.59 46.47 -25.46
N CYS A 317 -8.67 47.21 -25.60
CA CYS A 317 -9.88 46.93 -24.83
C CYS A 317 -10.47 45.54 -25.18
N ASP A 318 -10.16 44.97 -26.34
CA ASP A 318 -10.62 43.68 -26.83
C ASP A 318 -9.69 42.48 -26.49
N ASN A 319 -8.65 42.70 -25.68
CA ASN A 319 -7.73 41.63 -25.27
C ASN A 319 -7.57 41.47 -23.75
N LEU A 320 -8.35 42.20 -22.97
CA LEU A 320 -8.37 42.15 -21.51
C LEU A 320 -9.69 41.55 -21.00
N SER A 321 -9.60 40.47 -20.23
CA SER A 321 -10.70 39.90 -19.47
C SER A 321 -10.30 39.59 -18.03
N TRP A 322 -11.31 39.44 -17.18
CA TRP A 322 -11.14 39.18 -15.76
C TRP A 322 -12.10 38.06 -15.33
N SER A 323 -11.56 37.00 -14.71
CA SER A 323 -12.35 35.86 -14.23
C SER A 323 -12.95 36.11 -12.85
N ASP A 324 -14.06 35.43 -12.53
CA ASP A 324 -14.78 35.58 -11.25
C ASP A 324 -13.89 35.28 -10.03
N PRO A 325 -13.53 36.28 -9.21
CA PRO A 325 -12.71 36.09 -8.01
C PRO A 325 -13.55 35.72 -6.77
N THR A 326 -14.87 35.83 -6.83
CA THR A 326 -15.77 35.70 -5.68
C THR A 326 -15.65 34.35 -4.94
N PRO A 327 -15.56 33.18 -5.62
CA PRO A 327 -15.46 31.89 -4.93
C PRO A 327 -14.22 31.78 -4.03
N ASP A 328 -13.08 32.32 -4.47
CA ASP A 328 -11.82 32.22 -3.73
C ASP A 328 -11.80 33.18 -2.54
N VAL A 329 -12.42 34.36 -2.67
CA VAL A 329 -12.62 35.29 -1.54
C VAL A 329 -13.51 34.66 -0.47
N ILE A 330 -14.63 34.04 -0.87
CA ILE A 330 -15.53 33.34 0.06
C ILE A 330 -14.81 32.17 0.74
N SER A 331 -14.07 31.35 -0.03
CA SER A 331 -13.32 30.22 0.54
C SER A 331 -12.23 30.68 1.51
N ALA A 332 -11.57 31.79 1.22
CA ALA A 332 -10.57 32.38 2.12
C ALA A 332 -11.18 32.90 3.42
N LEU A 333 -12.31 33.61 3.33
CA LEU A 333 -13.06 34.07 4.50
C LEU A 333 -13.53 32.89 5.36
N ARG A 334 -14.00 31.82 4.71
CA ARG A 334 -14.37 30.55 5.35
C ARG A 334 -13.20 29.92 6.10
N GLU A 335 -12.00 29.92 5.51
CA GLU A 335 -10.81 29.40 6.19
C GLU A 335 -10.38 30.28 7.38
N LEU A 336 -10.40 31.61 7.22
CA LEU A 336 -10.02 32.56 8.27
C LEU A 336 -10.93 32.44 9.50
N ILE A 337 -12.25 32.35 9.30
CA ILE A 337 -13.19 32.19 10.42
C ILE A 337 -13.09 30.79 11.04
N PHE A 338 -12.83 29.74 10.25
CA PHE A 338 -12.60 28.39 10.77
C PHE A 338 -11.34 28.33 11.65
N ARG A 339 -10.23 28.92 11.21
CA ARG A 339 -9.01 29.07 12.05
C ARG A 339 -9.28 29.88 13.32
N SER A 340 -10.14 30.89 13.22
CA SER A 340 -10.58 31.68 14.38
C SER A 340 -11.39 30.85 15.38
N ALA A 341 -12.28 29.96 14.91
CA ALA A 341 -13.04 29.05 15.75
C ALA A 341 -12.13 28.04 16.49
N ILE A 342 -11.08 27.54 15.83
CA ILE A 342 -10.07 26.67 16.48
C ILE A 342 -9.35 27.43 17.59
N ALA A 343 -8.89 28.66 17.32
CA ALA A 343 -8.18 29.47 18.30
C ALA A 343 -9.07 30.00 19.45
N ALA A 344 -10.38 30.08 19.23
CA ALA A 344 -11.36 30.40 20.26
C ALA A 344 -11.70 29.19 21.16
N SER A 345 -11.49 27.96 20.67
CA SER A 345 -11.81 26.74 21.41
C SER A 345 -10.97 26.56 22.68
N ASN A 346 -11.55 25.89 23.67
CA ASN A 346 -10.90 25.52 24.92
C ASN A 346 -11.08 24.02 25.21
N ALA A 347 -10.39 23.47 26.22
CA ALA A 347 -10.43 22.03 26.54
C ALA A 347 -11.84 21.51 26.89
N SER A 348 -12.74 22.40 27.33
CA SER A 348 -14.15 22.10 27.61
C SER A 348 -15.04 22.11 26.36
N THR A 349 -14.58 22.70 25.26
CA THR A 349 -15.36 22.88 24.04
C THR A 349 -15.15 21.71 23.09
N VAL A 350 -15.75 20.57 23.43
CA VAL A 350 -15.65 19.33 22.66
C VAL A 350 -16.99 19.05 21.98
N GLN A 351 -16.97 18.92 20.67
CA GLN A 351 -18.09 18.48 19.85
C GLN A 351 -17.92 17.00 19.48
N ALA A 352 -18.97 16.21 19.64
CA ALA A 352 -19.05 14.86 19.10
C ALA A 352 -19.71 14.88 17.71
N THR A 353 -19.08 14.26 16.71
CA THR A 353 -19.59 14.16 15.33
C THR A 353 -19.49 12.74 14.82
N ASP A 354 -20.42 12.36 13.96
CA ASP A 354 -20.32 11.11 13.21
C ASP A 354 -19.28 11.27 12.09
N ALA A 355 -18.32 10.35 12.05
CA ALA A 355 -17.23 10.35 11.09
C ALA A 355 -17.11 8.99 10.40
N VAL A 356 -16.60 9.00 9.17
CA VAL A 356 -16.24 7.80 8.43
C VAL A 356 -14.73 7.65 8.47
N ASP A 357 -14.24 6.68 9.25
CA ASP A 357 -12.81 6.37 9.37
C ASP A 357 -12.40 5.36 8.29
N SER A 358 -11.57 5.83 7.37
CA SER A 358 -10.96 5.02 6.31
C SER A 358 -9.56 4.61 6.72
N TYR A 359 -9.36 3.31 6.95
CA TYR A 359 -8.09 2.75 7.41
C TYR A 359 -7.68 1.50 6.62
N GLN A 360 -6.39 1.18 6.67
CA GLN A 360 -5.84 -0.02 6.05
C GLN A 360 -5.99 -1.20 7.01
N ARG A 361 -6.69 -2.25 6.59
CA ARG A 361 -6.83 -3.49 7.34
C ARG A 361 -6.11 -4.62 6.63
N THR A 362 -5.25 -5.33 7.35
CA THR A 362 -4.66 -6.59 6.86
C THR A 362 -5.71 -7.70 6.97
N VAL A 363 -6.11 -8.25 5.83
CA VAL A 363 -7.04 -9.38 5.74
C VAL A 363 -6.30 -10.59 5.20
N TYR A 364 -6.57 -11.76 5.78
CA TYR A 364 -6.08 -13.03 5.28
C TYR A 364 -6.96 -13.50 4.13
N VAL A 365 -6.35 -13.73 2.97
CA VAL A 365 -7.04 -14.23 1.78
C VAL A 365 -6.64 -15.69 1.57
N SER A 366 -7.64 -16.57 1.57
CA SER A 366 -7.45 -18.00 1.33
C SER A 366 -7.54 -18.32 -0.16
N HIS A 367 -6.46 -18.87 -0.71
CA HIS A 367 -6.41 -19.36 -2.08
C HIS A 367 -6.78 -20.85 -2.13
N TYR A 368 -8.08 -21.12 -2.23
CA TYR A 368 -8.64 -22.48 -2.21
C TYR A 368 -8.05 -23.43 -3.26
N ARG A 369 -7.58 -22.93 -4.41
CA ARG A 369 -6.91 -23.76 -5.43
C ARG A 369 -5.67 -24.50 -4.91
N TYR A 370 -4.85 -23.81 -4.10
CA TYR A 370 -3.62 -24.40 -3.56
C TYR A 370 -3.93 -25.33 -2.38
N LEU A 371 -4.93 -24.96 -1.57
CA LEU A 371 -5.44 -25.80 -0.49
C LEU A 371 -6.02 -27.12 -1.03
N ALA A 372 -6.85 -27.05 -2.07
CA ALA A 372 -7.44 -28.22 -2.72
C ALA A 372 -6.37 -29.13 -3.32
N ALA A 373 -5.37 -28.56 -4.01
CA ALA A 373 -4.25 -29.33 -4.54
C ALA A 373 -3.47 -30.08 -3.45
N ALA A 374 -3.12 -29.41 -2.35
CA ALA A 374 -2.44 -30.03 -1.21
C ALA A 374 -3.30 -31.15 -0.59
N LEU A 375 -4.60 -30.90 -0.39
CA LEU A 375 -5.53 -31.90 0.13
C LEU A 375 -5.58 -33.15 -0.78
N CYS A 376 -5.63 -32.96 -2.11
CA CYS A 376 -5.61 -34.05 -3.06
C CYS A 376 -4.34 -34.91 -2.94
N PHE A 377 -3.16 -34.30 -2.79
CA PHE A 377 -1.90 -35.05 -2.62
C PHE A 377 -1.85 -35.83 -1.30
N ILE A 378 -2.30 -35.23 -0.20
CA ILE A 378 -2.37 -35.90 1.10
C ILE A 378 -3.31 -37.12 1.03
N VAL A 379 -4.51 -36.94 0.46
CA VAL A 379 -5.51 -38.02 0.31
C VAL A 379 -5.00 -39.11 -0.63
N ALA A 380 -4.42 -38.76 -1.78
CA ALA A 380 -3.86 -39.72 -2.72
C ALA A 380 -2.74 -40.55 -2.09
N ASN A 381 -1.88 -39.94 -1.29
CA ASN A 381 -0.81 -40.64 -0.57
C ASN A 381 -1.39 -41.56 0.51
N ALA A 382 -2.36 -41.10 1.29
CA ALA A 382 -3.05 -41.95 2.28
C ALA A 382 -3.69 -43.18 1.61
N LEU A 383 -4.39 -43.00 0.47
CA LEU A 383 -4.99 -44.08 -0.30
C LEU A 383 -3.96 -45.05 -0.89
N ALA A 384 -2.74 -44.61 -1.18
CA ALA A 384 -1.67 -45.48 -1.68
C ALA A 384 -1.00 -46.29 -0.57
N VAL A 385 -0.88 -45.74 0.63
CA VAL A 385 -0.22 -46.38 1.77
C VAL A 385 -1.16 -47.29 2.56
N LEU A 386 -2.44 -46.91 2.72
CA LEU A 386 -3.43 -47.66 3.51
C LEU A 386 -3.56 -49.14 3.09
N PRO A 387 -3.64 -49.50 1.80
CA PRO A 387 -3.80 -50.90 1.41
C PRO A 387 -2.58 -51.78 1.74
N LEU A 388 -1.40 -51.19 1.91
CA LEU A 388 -0.18 -51.92 2.28
C LEU A 388 -0.22 -52.42 3.72
N PHE A 389 -1.01 -51.77 4.59
CA PHE A 389 -1.25 -52.26 5.95
C PHE A 389 -2.25 -53.42 5.99
N ILE A 390 -3.00 -53.71 4.91
CA ILE A 390 -4.02 -54.77 4.93
C ILE A 390 -3.39 -56.15 5.12
N GLY A 391 -3.78 -56.82 6.21
CA GLY A 391 -3.27 -58.14 6.58
C GLY A 391 -2.12 -58.10 7.58
N TRP A 392 -1.83 -56.95 8.19
CA TRP A 392 -0.86 -56.85 9.27
C TRP A 392 -1.16 -57.81 10.44
N TRP A 393 -2.45 -58.06 10.70
CA TRP A 393 -2.93 -59.02 11.69
C TRP A 393 -2.46 -60.46 11.44
N ALA A 394 -2.19 -60.83 10.18
CA ALA A 394 -1.82 -62.19 9.81
C ALA A 394 -0.38 -62.55 10.22
N LEU A 395 0.46 -61.55 10.51
CA LEU A 395 1.85 -61.79 10.90
C LEU A 395 1.97 -62.25 12.37
N GLY A 396 0.97 -61.97 13.22
CA GLY A 396 0.94 -62.40 14.63
C GLY A 396 2.07 -61.86 15.52
N ARG A 397 3.02 -61.08 14.98
CA ARG A 397 4.18 -60.49 15.67
C ARG A 397 4.60 -59.17 15.02
N SER A 398 5.34 -58.34 15.76
CA SER A 398 6.04 -57.16 15.21
C SER A 398 7.23 -57.63 14.36
N ALA A 399 7.03 -57.68 13.04
CA ALA A 399 8.06 -58.15 12.12
C ALA A 399 8.94 -56.98 11.64
N THR A 400 10.26 -57.12 11.76
CA THR A 400 11.21 -56.11 11.30
C THR A 400 11.99 -56.65 10.10
N MET A 401 12.55 -55.77 9.27
CA MET A 401 13.51 -56.19 8.22
C MET A 401 14.94 -56.25 8.78
N SER A 402 15.11 -56.68 10.03
CA SER A 402 16.44 -56.79 10.62
C SER A 402 17.24 -57.91 9.95
N PRO A 403 18.58 -57.78 9.83
CA PRO A 403 19.41 -58.80 9.22
C PRO A 403 19.29 -60.18 9.90
N LEU A 404 19.05 -60.20 11.21
CA LEU A 404 18.88 -61.44 12.00
C LEU A 404 17.54 -62.12 11.71
N GLU A 405 16.44 -61.37 11.64
CA GLU A 405 15.15 -61.94 11.26
C GLU A 405 15.15 -62.44 9.81
N LEU A 406 15.79 -61.70 8.91
CA LEU A 406 16.00 -62.12 7.51
C LEU A 406 16.83 -63.41 7.44
N ALA A 407 17.94 -63.49 8.20
CA ALA A 407 18.79 -64.68 8.24
C ALA A 407 18.00 -65.90 8.74
N LYS A 408 17.16 -65.73 9.77
CA LYS A 408 16.27 -66.80 10.27
C LYS A 408 15.23 -67.21 9.24
N ALA A 409 14.60 -66.25 8.55
CA ALA A 409 13.61 -66.52 7.51
C ALA A 409 14.17 -67.28 6.30
N PHE A 410 15.43 -67.01 5.93
CA PHE A 410 16.14 -67.75 4.89
C PHE A 410 16.83 -69.02 5.39
N GLN A 411 16.51 -69.49 6.60
CA GLN A 411 17.06 -70.71 7.20
C GLN A 411 18.61 -70.71 7.26
N SER A 412 19.21 -69.57 7.60
CA SER A 412 20.65 -69.44 7.72
C SER A 412 21.20 -70.39 8.80
N PRO A 413 22.30 -71.12 8.53
CA PRO A 413 22.97 -71.98 9.52
C PRO A 413 23.39 -71.25 10.80
N LEU A 414 23.59 -69.93 10.73
CA LEU A 414 23.96 -69.10 11.88
C LEU A 414 22.81 -68.93 12.89
N THR A 415 21.58 -69.20 12.45
CA THR A 415 20.35 -69.01 13.25
C THR A 415 19.55 -70.31 13.39
N SER A 416 20.13 -71.45 13.00
CA SER A 416 19.44 -72.75 13.05
C SER A 416 19.11 -73.19 14.47
N ASP A 417 19.96 -72.82 15.42
CA ASP A 417 19.92 -73.32 16.80
C ASP A 417 18.99 -72.48 17.71
N SER A 418 18.45 -71.37 17.22
CA SER A 418 17.51 -70.52 17.97
C SER A 418 16.05 -70.96 17.78
N THR A 419 15.27 -70.99 18.87
CA THR A 419 13.81 -71.27 18.83
C THR A 419 12.95 -70.02 18.74
N HIS A 420 13.55 -68.85 18.93
CA HIS A 420 12.89 -67.55 18.89
C HIS A 420 12.82 -67.00 17.47
N ASN A 421 11.72 -66.32 17.14
CA ASN A 421 11.45 -65.74 15.82
C ASN A 421 11.39 -64.19 15.84
N ASP A 422 11.42 -63.60 17.03
CA ASP A 422 11.45 -62.17 17.30
C ASP A 422 12.89 -61.66 17.45
N ILE A 423 13.10 -60.37 17.19
CA ILE A 423 14.44 -59.80 17.20
C ILE A 423 15.11 -59.86 18.57
N ASP A 424 14.37 -59.62 19.66
CA ASP A 424 14.93 -59.59 21.01
C ASP A 424 15.38 -60.99 21.46
N GLY A 425 14.57 -62.01 21.18
CA GLY A 425 14.94 -63.41 21.40
C GLY A 425 16.09 -63.91 20.51
N LEU A 426 16.18 -63.43 19.27
CA LEU A 426 17.30 -63.74 18.37
C LEU A 426 18.60 -63.06 18.82
N LEU A 427 18.53 -61.81 19.29
CA LEU A 427 19.68 -61.07 19.79
C LEU A 427 20.24 -61.71 21.07
N GLY A 428 19.36 -62.18 21.95
CA GLY A 428 19.76 -62.89 23.17
C GLY A 428 20.44 -64.24 22.93
N SER A 429 20.16 -64.90 21.79
CA SER A 429 20.69 -66.24 21.49
C SER A 429 21.92 -66.24 20.59
N VAL A 430 22.01 -65.32 19.62
CA VAL A 430 23.06 -65.32 18.59
C VAL A 430 23.83 -63.99 18.54
N GLY A 431 23.41 -62.96 19.30
CA GLY A 431 23.95 -61.60 19.21
C GLY A 431 25.43 -61.44 19.58
N ALA A 432 26.01 -62.39 20.34
CA ALA A 432 27.44 -62.37 20.70
C ALA A 432 28.37 -62.99 19.64
N MET A 433 27.82 -63.51 18.54
CA MET A 433 28.60 -64.22 17.53
C MET A 433 29.33 -63.25 16.58
N GLU A 434 30.63 -63.45 16.40
CA GLU A 434 31.40 -62.68 15.43
C GLU A 434 31.06 -63.09 14.00
N VAL A 435 30.69 -62.12 13.16
CA VAL A 435 30.34 -62.33 11.74
C VAL A 435 31.22 -61.50 10.83
N ARG A 436 31.67 -62.08 9.72
CA ARG A 436 32.42 -61.38 8.66
C ARG A 436 31.81 -61.70 7.29
N TYR A 437 31.56 -60.67 6.48
CA TYR A 437 31.04 -60.83 5.13
C TYR A 437 32.06 -61.58 4.25
N GLY A 438 31.64 -62.67 3.61
CA GLY A 438 32.47 -63.46 2.71
C GLY A 438 33.23 -64.65 3.33
N LYS A 439 33.13 -64.88 4.64
CA LYS A 439 33.66 -66.08 5.32
C LYS A 439 32.54 -66.84 6.03
N ILE A 440 32.40 -68.13 5.75
CA ILE A 440 31.43 -68.98 6.44
C ILE A 440 32.17 -69.74 7.56
N PRO A 441 31.81 -69.57 8.84
CA PRO A 441 32.40 -70.36 9.90
C PRO A 441 31.91 -71.81 9.82
N GLN A 442 32.83 -72.77 9.68
CA GLN A 442 32.52 -74.20 9.72
C GLN A 442 32.67 -74.73 11.14
N LYS A 443 31.88 -75.75 11.53
CA LYS A 443 31.85 -76.33 12.89
C LYS A 443 33.19 -76.90 13.41
N ASN A 444 34.22 -76.98 12.58
CA ASN A 444 35.56 -77.45 12.93
C ASN A 444 36.62 -76.35 13.08
N GLY A 445 36.24 -75.06 13.07
CA GLY A 445 37.19 -73.95 13.20
C GLY A 445 37.89 -73.54 11.89
N ASP A 446 37.69 -74.29 10.80
CA ASP A 446 38.10 -73.87 9.47
C ASP A 446 37.06 -72.93 8.83
N CYS A 447 37.53 -71.83 8.26
CA CYS A 447 36.69 -70.88 7.51
C CYS A 447 36.89 -71.12 6.01
N VAL A 448 35.79 -71.32 5.28
CA VAL A 448 35.86 -71.34 3.81
C VAL A 448 35.79 -69.90 3.31
N GLU A 449 36.87 -69.46 2.66
CA GLU A 449 36.93 -68.16 1.97
C GLU A 449 36.12 -68.24 0.67
N THR A 450 35.22 -67.28 0.47
CA THR A 450 34.50 -67.16 -0.81
C THR A 450 35.19 -66.16 -1.73
N VAL A 451 34.92 -66.29 -3.04
CA VAL A 451 35.58 -65.71 -4.23
C VAL A 451 36.11 -64.26 -4.09
N ALA A 452 35.50 -63.42 -3.25
CA ALA A 452 35.94 -62.04 -3.01
C ALA A 452 37.37 -61.92 -2.43
N GLU A 453 37.87 -62.94 -1.73
CA GLU A 453 39.25 -62.97 -1.22
C GLU A 453 40.26 -63.47 -2.26
N ASN A 454 39.80 -64.28 -3.23
CA ASN A 454 40.65 -64.78 -4.31
C ASN A 454 41.08 -63.66 -5.28
N GLU A 455 40.23 -62.65 -5.50
CA GLU A 455 40.60 -61.48 -6.31
C GLU A 455 41.57 -60.53 -5.60
N ARG A 456 41.47 -60.37 -4.27
CA ARG A 456 42.47 -59.60 -3.50
C ARG A 456 43.79 -60.34 -3.35
N GLY A 457 43.75 -61.67 -3.25
CA GLY A 457 44.94 -62.53 -3.25
C GLY A 457 45.69 -62.50 -4.58
N ALA A 458 44.97 -62.55 -5.71
CA ALA A 458 45.55 -62.46 -7.05
C ALA A 458 46.22 -61.09 -7.32
N LEU A 459 45.56 -59.98 -6.95
CA LEU A 459 46.15 -58.63 -7.03
C LEU A 459 47.35 -58.45 -6.09
N GLY A 460 47.35 -59.10 -4.92
CA GLY A 460 48.48 -59.10 -3.99
C GLY A 460 49.69 -59.90 -4.50
N HIS A 461 49.46 -60.93 -5.33
CA HIS A 461 50.53 -61.75 -5.88
C HIS A 461 51.19 -61.10 -7.11
N GLU A 462 50.43 -60.38 -7.94
CA GLU A 462 50.95 -59.59 -9.07
C GLU A 462 51.81 -58.40 -8.62
N MET A 463 51.44 -57.76 -7.50
CA MET A 463 52.17 -56.61 -6.93
C MET A 463 53.51 -57.00 -6.25
N ARG A 464 53.69 -58.29 -5.90
CA ARG A 464 54.94 -58.83 -5.35
C ARG A 464 55.99 -59.19 -6.40
N ILE A 465 55.61 -59.36 -7.67
CA ILE A 465 56.55 -59.65 -8.76
C ILE A 465 57.21 -58.35 -9.28
N LEU A 466 56.55 -57.19 -9.11
CA LEU A 466 57.08 -55.89 -9.55
C LEU A 466 57.94 -55.15 -8.51
N THR A 467 58.12 -55.69 -7.30
CA THR A 467 58.83 -55.01 -6.21
C THR A 467 60.23 -55.56 -5.88
N ASN A 468 60.73 -56.54 -6.64
CA ASN A 468 62.07 -57.13 -6.48
C ASN A 468 63.04 -56.80 -7.63
N THR A 469 63.06 -55.54 -8.10
CA THR A 469 64.18 -54.99 -8.87
C THR A 469 64.64 -53.66 -8.26
N ALA A 470 65.85 -53.72 -7.72
CA ALA A 470 66.78 -52.72 -7.21
C ALA A 470 66.52 -51.21 -7.40
N ASP A 471 66.62 -50.52 -6.26
CA ASP A 471 67.59 -49.45 -5.91
C ASP A 471 67.79 -48.26 -6.86
N GLY A 472 67.73 -47.05 -6.28
CA GLY A 472 68.27 -45.82 -6.87
C GLY A 472 67.26 -44.71 -7.15
N ASP A 473 67.25 -43.70 -6.27
CA ASP A 473 66.76 -42.33 -6.45
C ASP A 473 65.25 -42.01 -6.43
N ARG A 474 64.91 -41.11 -5.50
CA ARG A 474 63.58 -40.53 -5.28
C ARG A 474 63.18 -39.62 -6.43
N PRO A 475 61.87 -39.55 -6.76
CA PRO A 475 61.28 -38.27 -7.12
C PRO A 475 60.07 -37.87 -6.26
N ARG A 476 59.96 -36.55 -6.15
CA ARG A 476 58.93 -35.76 -5.48
C ARG A 476 57.61 -35.76 -6.27
N LEU A 477 56.53 -35.45 -5.55
CA LEU A 477 55.20 -35.08 -6.04
C LEU A 477 55.22 -34.10 -7.24
N GLY A 478 54.31 -34.30 -8.20
CA GLY A 478 53.91 -33.23 -9.13
C GLY A 478 53.27 -33.66 -10.47
N ILE A 479 51.95 -33.89 -10.42
CA ILE A 479 50.90 -33.60 -11.44
C ILE A 479 51.34 -33.44 -12.92
N GLY A 480 50.85 -34.33 -13.80
CA GLY A 480 50.88 -34.19 -15.26
C GLY A 480 49.48 -34.21 -15.87
N ARG A 481 49.05 -33.06 -16.39
CA ARG A 481 47.77 -32.75 -17.03
C ARG A 481 47.65 -33.32 -18.45
N LEU A 482 46.40 -33.52 -18.87
CA LEU A 482 45.91 -33.70 -20.25
C LEU A 482 46.54 -32.74 -21.28
N ARG A 483 46.86 -33.25 -22.47
CA ARG A 483 46.59 -32.58 -23.76
C ARG A 483 46.63 -33.55 -24.96
N GLU A 484 45.54 -33.49 -25.72
CA GLU A 484 45.31 -33.68 -27.19
C GLU A 484 46.56 -33.60 -28.09
N THR A 485 46.69 -34.17 -29.30
CA THR A 485 45.85 -34.67 -30.44
C THR A 485 46.85 -35.41 -31.38
N GLU A 486 46.53 -36.27 -32.37
CA GLU A 486 45.80 -36.02 -33.63
C GLU A 486 45.71 -37.31 -34.52
N LYS A 487 44.68 -37.34 -35.39
CA LYS A 487 44.14 -38.25 -36.45
C LYS A 487 45.06 -39.14 -37.35
N PRO A 488 44.48 -40.06 -38.18
CA PRO A 488 44.15 -39.73 -39.59
C PRO A 488 42.77 -40.23 -40.16
N VAL A 489 42.45 -39.64 -41.33
CA VAL A 489 41.35 -39.73 -42.34
C VAL A 489 41.04 -41.16 -42.84
N GLY A 490 39.91 -41.58 -43.45
CA GLY A 490 38.65 -41.04 -44.01
C GLY A 490 37.72 -42.25 -44.34
N GLY A 491 36.41 -42.18 -44.55
CA GLY A 491 35.62 -41.46 -45.55
C GLY A 491 34.41 -42.33 -45.95
N VAL A 492 33.27 -41.67 -46.27
CA VAL A 492 32.18 -42.12 -47.19
C VAL A 492 31.20 -43.20 -46.66
N VAL A 493 29.86 -43.21 -46.81
CA VAL A 493 28.73 -42.36 -47.26
C VAL A 493 27.47 -43.21 -46.95
N TYR A 494 26.40 -42.56 -46.45
CA TYR A 494 24.94 -42.84 -46.54
C TYR A 494 24.41 -44.29 -46.38
N ARG A 495 23.37 -44.52 -45.58
CA ARG A 495 22.02 -43.96 -45.75
C ARG A 495 21.21 -44.06 -44.47
#